data_AF-A0A150FR16-F1
#
_entry.id   AF-A0A150FR16-F1
#
_cell.length_a   1.000
_cell.length_b   1.000
_cell.length_c   1.000
_cell.angle_alpha   90.00
_cell.angle_beta   90.00
_cell.angle_gamma   90.00
#
_symmetry.space_group_name_H-M   'P 1'
#
loop_
_entity.id
_entity.type
_entity.pdbx_description
1 polymer ?
#
loop_
_entity_poly.entity_id
_entity_poly.type
_entity_poly.pdbx_seq_one_letter_code
_entity_poly.pdbx_strand_id
1 'polypeptide(L)' 'MFEVKETTITHADGHISISKAPKVTGKGQIYFINKFKSPALSKAASE' A
#
# COMPACT_ATOMS: atom_id res chain seq x y z
N MET A 1 -4.76 3.29 9.53
CA MET A 1 -3.37 3.30 9.01
C MET A 1 -3.26 2.35 7.82
N PHE A 2 -3.85 1.17 7.91
CA PHE A 2 -4.03 0.24 6.80
C PHE A 2 -5.47 -0.26 6.77
N GLU A 3 -5.95 -0.58 5.58
CA GLU A 3 -7.23 -1.24 5.31
C GLU A 3 -6.93 -2.50 4.51
N VAL A 4 -7.50 -3.66 4.87
CA VAL A 4 -7.29 -4.88 4.08
C VAL A 4 -8.42 -4.99 3.08
N LYS A 5 -8.10 -4.97 1.79
CA LYS A 5 -9.05 -5.28 0.73
C LYS A 5 -9.00 -6.78 0.47
N GLU A 6 -10.11 -7.45 0.72
CA GLU A 6 -10.28 -8.86 0.40
C GLU A 6 -11.04 -9.02 -0.93
N THR A 7 -10.56 -9.89 -1.80
CA THR A 7 -11.22 -10.25 -3.07
C THR A 7 -11.39 -11.75 -3.11
N THR A 8 -12.64 -12.19 -3.16
CA THR A 8 -13.01 -13.61 -3.24
C THR A 8 -13.18 -14.00 -4.69
N ILE A 9 -12.46 -15.03 -5.13
CA ILE A 9 -12.53 -15.59 -6.47
C ILE A 9 -13.12 -17.00 -6.34
N THR A 10 -14.33 -17.17 -6.86
CA THR A 10 -15.00 -18.47 -6.94
C THR A 10 -14.64 -19.14 -8.26
N HIS A 11 -14.00 -20.30 -8.19
CA HIS A 11 -13.65 -21.09 -9.36
C HIS A 11 -14.77 -22.10 -9.68
N ALA A 12 -14.91 -22.47 -10.95
CA ALA A 12 -15.98 -23.37 -11.42
C ALA A 12 -15.83 -24.83 -10.91
N ASP A 13 -14.65 -25.18 -10.38
CA ASP A 13 -14.30 -26.45 -9.75
C ASP A 13 -14.70 -26.52 -8.25
N GLY A 14 -15.32 -25.46 -7.71
CA GLY A 14 -15.81 -25.39 -6.34
C GLY A 14 -14.79 -24.87 -5.33
N HIS A 15 -13.57 -24.54 -5.76
CA HIS A 15 -12.57 -23.93 -4.88
C HIS A 15 -12.77 -22.42 -4.80
N ILE A 16 -12.51 -21.87 -3.61
CA ILE A 16 -12.60 -20.43 -3.35
C ILE A 16 -11.21 -19.92 -2.97
N SER A 17 -10.69 -19.00 -3.78
CA SER A 17 -9.43 -18.31 -3.52
C SER A 17 -9.71 -16.93 -2.93
N ILE A 18 -9.09 -16.60 -1.80
CA ILE A 18 -9.24 -15.28 -1.15
C ILE A 18 -7.91 -14.54 -1.27
N SER A 19 -7.90 -13.42 -2.01
CA SER A 19 -6.74 -12.53 -2.12
C SER A 19 -6.89 -11.36 -1.15
N LYS A 20 -5.91 -11.17 -0.27
CA LYS A 20 -5.88 -10.07 0.71
C LYS A 20 -4.77 -9.11 0.36
N ALA A 21 -5.12 -7.87 0.05
CA ALA A 21 -4.16 -6.81 -0.26
C ALA A 21 -4.27 -5.69 0.79
N PRO A 22 -3.19 -5.38 1.53
CA PRO A 22 -3.18 -4.24 2.44
C PRO A 22 -3.11 -2.93 1.65
N LYS A 23 -4.07 -2.04 1.89
CA LYS A 23 -4.13 -0.68 1.34
C LYS A 23 -3.70 0.32 2.40
N VAL A 24 -2.72 1.15 2.08
CA VAL A 24 -2.30 2.25 2.95
C VAL A 24 -3.30 3.41 2.78
N THR A 25 -3.80 3.96 3.87
CA THR A 25 -4.71 5.14 3.81
C THR A 25 -3.92 6.41 3.49
N GLY A 26 -4.57 7.47 2.98
CA GLY A 26 -3.86 8.73 2.63
C GLY A 26 -3.04 9.33 3.79
N LYS A 27 -3.56 9.28 5.02
CA LYS A 27 -2.81 9.66 6.24
C LYS A 27 -1.61 8.74 6.50
N GLY A 28 -1.78 7.44 6.25
CA GLY A 28 -0.70 6.45 6.36
C GLY A 28 0.40 6.70 5.33
N GLN A 29 0.05 7.04 4.09
CA GLN A 29 1.02 7.39 3.05
C GLN A 29 1.86 8.59 3.47
N ILE A 30 1.22 9.68 3.93
CA ILE A 30 1.92 10.87 4.44
C ILE A 30 2.83 10.51 5.62
N TYR A 31 2.37 9.68 6.55
CA TYR A 31 3.17 9.22 7.68
C TYR A 31 4.43 8.47 7.24
N PHE A 32 4.29 7.51 6.32
CA PHE A 32 5.43 6.73 5.84
C PHE A 32 6.36 7.55 4.94
N ILE A 33 5.83 8.46 4.13
CA ILE A 33 6.63 9.42 3.37
C ILE A 33 7.44 10.29 4.33
N ASN A 34 6.83 10.89 5.34
CA ASN A 34 7.53 11.73 6.31
C ASN A 34 8.55 10.94 7.14
N LYS A 35 8.28 9.66 7.42
CA LYS A 35 9.17 8.79 8.19
C LYS A 35 10.35 8.23 7.39
N PHE A 36 10.17 8.00 6.09
CA PHE A 36 11.17 7.37 5.22
C PHE A 36 11.73 8.29 4.13
N LYS A 37 11.35 9.57 4.11
CA LYS A 37 12.07 10.57 3.31
C LYS A 37 13.50 10.65 3.84
N SER A 38 14.39 9.95 3.14
CA SER A 38 15.82 10.01 3.41
C SER A 38 16.29 11.46 3.21
N PRO A 39 17.16 12.02 4.08
CA PRO A 39 17.72 13.36 3.92
C PRO A 39 18.48 13.57 2.60
N ALA A 40 18.84 12.50 1.88
CA ALA A 40 19.71 12.53 0.72
C ALA A 40 19.04 13.01 -0.59
N LEU A 41 17.70 13.06 -0.68
CA LEU A 41 16.98 13.38 -1.93
C LEU A 41 16.55 14.85 -2.05
N SER A 42 16.91 15.74 -1.10
CA SER A 42 16.53 17.16 -1.19
C SER A 42 17.48 18.05 -1.99
N LYS A 43 18.61 17.52 -2.50
CA LYS A 43 19.61 18.30 -3.27
C LYS A 43 19.48 18.24 -4.79
N ALA A 44 18.46 17.57 -5.34
CA ALA A 44 18.33 17.40 -6.80
C ALA A 44 17.24 18.27 -7.45
N ALA A 45 16.54 19.12 -6.70
CA ALA A 45 15.42 19.91 -7.19
C ALA A 45 15.60 21.43 -7.02
N SER A 46 16.83 21.88 -6.75
CA SER A 46 17.15 23.31 -6.57
C SER A 46 18.39 23.77 -7.34
N GLU A 47 18.76 23.07 -8.41
CA GLU A 47 19.71 23.55 -9.43
C GLU A 47 18.99 23.64 -10.79
#